data_AF-A0A9Q1RF99-F1
#
_entry.id   AF-A0A9Q1RF99-F1
#
_cell.length_a   1.000
_cell.length_b   1.000
_cell.length_c   1.000
_cell.angle_alpha   90.00
_cell.angle_beta   90.00
_cell.angle_gamma   90.00
#
_symmetry.space_group_name_H-M   'P 1'
#
loop_
_entity.id
_entity.type
_entity.pdbx_description
1 polymer ?
#
loop_
_entity_poly.entity_id
_entity_poly.type
_entity_poly.pdbx_seq_one_letter_code
_entity_poly.pdbx_strand_id
1 'polypeptide(L)'
;MTVHKEVSFLAYLLVLGMFILVSATDHHDPKKCKECGNFTYGICPRSEGSPKNPICTNCCSGYKGCRYYSADGHFICEGKSDPRKPNVCPRNCDPKIAYSKCPLQEGETIIKPTRCTTCCTGYKGCYYFDKDGKFACEGESTEPKACTLECDPKVAYMTCPSSKSTKLTKICANCCTAKEGCKLYGHDGSLLCTGDIKNH
;
A
#
# COMPACT_ATOMS: atom_id res chain seq x y z
N MET A 1 -17.43 -12.79 66.19
CA MET A 1 -17.76 -11.62 65.37
C MET A 1 -17.09 -11.79 64.02
N THR A 2 -17.88 -12.21 63.04
CA THR A 2 -17.49 -12.51 61.66
C THR A 2 -17.44 -11.19 60.87
N VAL A 3 -16.25 -10.79 60.43
CA VAL A 3 -16.07 -9.63 59.53
C VAL A 3 -15.89 -10.17 58.12
N HIS A 4 -16.99 -10.25 57.38
CA HIS A 4 -16.94 -10.41 55.93
C HIS A 4 -16.40 -9.11 55.33
N LYS A 5 -15.21 -9.19 54.75
CA LYS A 5 -14.60 -8.09 53.99
C LYS A 5 -15.21 -8.13 52.59
N GLU A 6 -16.21 -7.30 52.35
CA GLU A 6 -16.79 -7.11 51.01
C GLU A 6 -15.72 -6.52 50.08
N VAL A 7 -15.07 -7.41 49.33
CA VAL A 7 -14.22 -7.00 48.21
C VAL A 7 -15.18 -6.53 47.12
N SER A 8 -15.26 -5.21 46.95
CA SER A 8 -16.13 -4.53 45.99
C SER A 8 -16.02 -5.16 44.60
N PHE A 9 -17.05 -5.91 44.23
CA PHE A 9 -17.21 -6.59 42.94
C PHE A 9 -17.09 -5.60 41.77
N LEU A 10 -17.41 -4.32 42.02
CA LEU A 10 -17.26 -3.21 41.09
C LEU A 10 -15.79 -2.94 40.70
N ALA A 11 -14.86 -3.07 41.65
CA ALA A 11 -13.43 -2.84 41.38
C ALA A 11 -12.86 -3.96 40.49
N TYR A 12 -13.35 -5.20 40.66
CA TYR A 12 -12.95 -6.33 39.83
C TYR A 12 -13.49 -6.21 38.39
N LEU A 13 -14.72 -5.73 38.23
CA LEU A 13 -15.33 -5.43 36.92
C LEU A 13 -14.60 -4.31 36.17
N LEU A 14 -14.12 -3.27 36.86
CA LEU A 14 -13.36 -2.18 36.24
C LEU A 14 -11.96 -2.63 35.75
N VAL A 15 -11.30 -3.54 36.48
CA VAL A 15 -10.02 -4.12 36.05
C VAL A 15 -10.23 -5.04 34.84
N LEU A 16 -11.26 -5.90 34.86
CA LEU A 16 -11.63 -6.74 33.70
C LEU A 16 -12.02 -5.90 32.47
N GLY A 17 -12.71 -4.78 32.67
CA GLY A 17 -13.10 -3.86 31.59
C GLY A 17 -11.92 -3.20 30.87
N MET A 18 -10.80 -2.94 31.55
CA MET A 18 -9.59 -2.42 30.92
C MET A 18 -8.77 -3.49 30.17
N PHE A 19 -8.89 -4.77 30.55
CA PHE A 19 -8.21 -5.85 29.83
C PHE A 19 -8.90 -6.24 28.50
N ILE A 20 -10.18 -5.91 28.31
CA ILE A 20 -10.94 -6.26 27.09
C ILE A 20 -10.68 -5.26 25.94
N LEU A 21 -10.10 -4.09 26.20
CA LEU A 21 -9.82 -3.08 25.15
C LEU A 21 -8.45 -3.26 24.46
N VAL A 22 -7.68 -4.30 24.80
CA VAL A 22 -6.36 -4.55 24.23
C VAL A 22 -6.41 -5.78 23.32
N SER A 23 -6.31 -5.50 22.02
CA SER A 23 -5.98 -6.43 20.92
C SER A 23 -7.14 -7.13 20.19
N ALA A 24 -8.01 -6.34 19.55
CA ALA A 24 -8.41 -6.69 18.19
C ALA A 24 -7.29 -6.25 17.23
N THR A 25 -6.10 -6.87 17.35
CA THR A 25 -5.15 -6.84 16.25
C THR A 25 -5.69 -7.82 15.23
N ASP A 26 -6.21 -7.30 14.11
CA ASP A 26 -6.44 -8.07 12.89
C ASP A 26 -5.12 -8.69 12.48
N HIS A 27 -4.79 -9.86 13.06
CA HIS A 27 -3.82 -10.75 12.49
C HIS A 27 -4.34 -11.06 11.10
N HIS A 28 -3.70 -10.44 10.09
CA HIS A 28 -3.91 -10.75 8.69
C HIS A 28 -3.53 -12.21 8.49
N ASP A 29 -4.49 -13.10 8.75
CA ASP A 29 -4.40 -14.50 8.39
C ASP A 29 -4.26 -14.49 6.86
N PRO A 30 -3.11 -14.94 6.30
CA PRO A 30 -2.89 -14.84 4.87
C PRO A 30 -4.00 -15.64 4.18
N LYS A 31 -4.88 -14.92 3.46
CA LYS A 31 -6.02 -15.51 2.77
C LYS A 31 -5.48 -16.63 1.89
N LYS A 32 -5.87 -17.88 2.19
CA LYS A 32 -5.37 -19.07 1.48
C LYS A 32 -5.99 -19.14 0.09
N CYS A 33 -5.43 -18.40 -0.86
CA CYS A 33 -5.78 -18.50 -2.26
C CYS A 33 -5.09 -19.73 -2.85
N LYS A 34 -5.83 -20.83 -3.11
CA LYS A 34 -5.25 -22.11 -3.57
C LYS A 34 -5.44 -22.38 -5.06
N GLU A 35 -6.23 -21.57 -5.74
CA GLU A 35 -6.57 -21.79 -7.15
C GLU A 35 -5.60 -21.05 -8.07
N CYS A 36 -5.33 -21.62 -9.25
CA CYS A 36 -4.57 -20.96 -10.32
C CYS A 36 -5.57 -20.30 -11.28
N GLY A 37 -5.54 -18.97 -11.38
CA GLY A 37 -6.41 -18.24 -12.28
C GLY A 37 -5.93 -18.24 -13.73
N ASN A 38 -6.82 -17.86 -14.64
CA ASN A 38 -6.60 -17.93 -16.09
C ASN A 38 -6.92 -16.58 -16.76
N PHE A 39 -6.35 -15.50 -16.21
CA PHE A 39 -6.47 -14.16 -16.79
C PHE A 39 -5.45 -13.96 -17.91
N THR A 40 -5.66 -12.92 -18.72
CA THR A 40 -4.76 -12.55 -19.82
C THR A 40 -3.91 -11.34 -19.44
N TYR A 41 -4.52 -10.35 -18.81
CA TYR A 41 -3.85 -9.14 -18.35
C TYR A 41 -4.59 -8.52 -17.16
N GLY A 42 -3.89 -7.68 -16.41
CA GLY A 42 -4.47 -6.79 -15.41
C GLY A 42 -4.11 -5.33 -15.71
N ILE A 43 -5.01 -4.40 -15.39
CA ILE A 43 -4.80 -2.95 -15.45
C ILE A 43 -4.71 -2.43 -14.02
N CYS A 44 -3.65 -1.69 -13.69
CA CYS A 44 -3.47 -1.07 -12.39
C CYS A 44 -3.25 0.44 -12.59
N PRO A 45 -4.24 1.31 -12.33
CA PRO A 45 -4.03 2.75 -12.40
C PRO A 45 -2.96 3.20 -11.40
N ARG A 46 -1.80 3.65 -11.90
CA ARG A 46 -0.67 4.15 -11.10
C ARG A 46 -0.33 5.59 -11.45
N SER A 47 0.31 6.26 -10.50
CA SER A 47 1.03 7.51 -10.78
C SER A 47 2.17 7.23 -11.75
N GLU A 48 2.20 7.96 -12.84
CA GLU A 48 3.21 7.81 -13.89
C GLU A 48 3.76 9.16 -14.32
N GLY A 49 4.98 9.15 -14.84
CA GLY A 49 5.64 10.32 -15.36
C GLY A 49 6.19 11.27 -14.32
N SER A 50 6.82 12.32 -14.83
CA SER A 50 7.32 13.43 -14.03
C SER A 50 7.40 14.69 -14.91
N PRO A 51 7.61 15.88 -14.32
CA PRO A 51 7.88 17.09 -15.10
C PRO A 51 8.99 16.97 -16.14
N LYS A 52 10.02 16.14 -15.87
CA LYS A 52 11.17 15.96 -16.75
C LYS A 52 10.97 14.84 -17.79
N ASN A 53 10.16 13.84 -17.44
CA ASN A 53 9.88 12.68 -18.28
C ASN A 53 8.36 12.53 -18.40
N PRO A 54 7.73 13.26 -19.34
CA PRO A 54 6.27 13.29 -19.46
C PRO A 54 5.71 11.98 -20.01
N ILE A 55 4.51 11.60 -19.56
CA ILE A 55 3.76 10.46 -20.13
C ILE A 55 2.99 10.84 -21.39
N CYS A 56 2.83 9.90 -22.31
CA CYS A 56 1.86 10.01 -23.39
C CYS A 56 0.50 9.50 -22.93
N THR A 57 -0.45 10.40 -22.68
CA THR A 57 -1.85 10.07 -22.38
C THR A 57 -2.74 11.26 -22.72
N ASN A 58 -4.06 11.09 -22.58
CA ASN A 58 -5.03 12.17 -22.63
C ASN A 58 -6.12 11.94 -21.58
N CYS A 59 -6.96 12.94 -21.33
CA CYS A 59 -8.01 12.82 -20.31
C CYS A 59 -9.05 11.73 -20.60
N CYS A 60 -9.25 11.34 -21.88
CA CYS A 60 -10.16 10.26 -22.24
C CYS A 60 -9.62 8.90 -21.79
N SER A 61 -8.34 8.63 -22.07
CA SER A 61 -7.67 7.37 -21.73
C SER A 61 -7.22 7.30 -20.27
N GLY A 62 -7.01 8.46 -19.63
CA GLY A 62 -6.63 8.53 -18.23
C GLY A 62 -7.69 7.91 -17.31
N TYR A 63 -7.26 7.28 -16.22
CA TYR A 63 -8.15 6.52 -15.34
C TYR A 63 -8.92 7.40 -14.36
N LYS A 64 -10.19 7.05 -14.11
CA LYS A 64 -10.98 7.67 -13.03
C LYS A 64 -10.29 7.51 -11.68
N GLY A 65 -10.38 8.52 -10.83
CA GLY A 65 -9.66 8.58 -9.56
C GLY A 65 -8.18 9.00 -9.69
N CYS A 66 -7.64 9.11 -10.90
CA CYS A 66 -6.33 9.68 -11.16
C CYS A 66 -6.43 11.12 -11.65
N ARG A 67 -5.55 11.98 -11.14
CA ARG A 67 -5.43 13.39 -11.53
C ARG A 67 -4.22 13.58 -12.42
N TYR A 68 -4.36 14.33 -13.50
CA TYR A 68 -3.32 14.58 -14.49
C TYR A 68 -2.88 16.04 -14.44
N TYR A 69 -1.57 16.26 -14.56
CA TYR A 69 -0.93 17.55 -14.33
C TYR A 69 0.06 17.87 -15.46
N SER A 70 0.27 19.15 -15.70
CA SER A 70 1.34 19.66 -16.55
C SER A 70 2.71 19.63 -15.85
N ALA A 71 3.77 19.93 -16.59
CA ALA A 71 5.15 19.89 -16.07
C ALA A 71 5.41 20.91 -14.94
N ASP A 72 4.73 22.05 -14.95
CA ASP A 72 4.74 23.06 -13.89
C ASP A 72 3.80 22.73 -12.71
N GLY A 73 3.07 21.61 -12.79
CA GLY A 73 2.20 21.11 -11.73
C GLY A 73 0.77 21.66 -11.73
N HIS A 74 0.36 22.36 -12.79
CA HIS A 74 -1.04 22.79 -12.96
C HIS A 74 -1.94 21.58 -13.22
N PHE A 75 -3.09 21.53 -12.53
CA PHE A 75 -4.08 20.47 -12.71
C PHE A 75 -4.77 20.59 -14.08
N ILE A 76 -4.77 19.51 -14.85
CA ILE A 76 -5.38 19.48 -16.19
C ILE A 76 -6.75 18.83 -16.15
N CYS A 77 -6.85 17.61 -15.63
CA CYS A 77 -8.10 16.86 -15.57
C CYS A 77 -8.03 15.68 -14.59
N GLU A 78 -9.20 15.19 -14.20
CA GLU A 78 -9.36 13.82 -13.72
C GLU A 78 -9.59 12.90 -14.93
N GLY A 79 -9.00 11.71 -14.90
CA GLY A 79 -9.18 10.72 -15.96
C GLY A 79 -10.63 10.26 -16.09
N LYS A 80 -11.05 9.92 -17.32
CA LYS A 80 -12.43 9.55 -17.65
C LYS A 80 -12.62 8.05 -17.89
N SER A 81 -11.54 7.31 -18.07
CA SER A 81 -11.55 5.87 -18.37
C SER A 81 -11.84 5.08 -17.10
N ASP A 82 -12.90 4.29 -17.10
CA ASP A 82 -13.13 3.31 -16.05
C ASP A 82 -12.20 2.12 -16.27
N PRO A 83 -11.31 1.77 -15.33
CA PRO A 83 -10.38 0.67 -15.54
C PRO A 83 -11.08 -0.70 -15.65
N ARG A 84 -12.34 -0.84 -15.22
CA ARG A 84 -13.17 -2.05 -15.43
C ARG A 84 -13.76 -2.11 -16.83
N LYS A 85 -13.88 -0.97 -17.50
CA LYS A 85 -14.39 -0.86 -18.87
C LYS A 85 -13.71 0.33 -19.56
N PRO A 86 -12.47 0.15 -20.03
CA PRO A 86 -11.69 1.26 -20.59
C PRO A 86 -12.39 1.92 -21.78
N ASN A 87 -12.30 3.25 -21.84
CA ASN A 87 -12.86 3.99 -22.96
C ASN A 87 -12.09 3.70 -24.26
N VAL A 88 -12.80 3.70 -25.38
CA VAL A 88 -12.17 3.76 -26.70
C VAL A 88 -11.80 5.22 -26.97
N CYS A 89 -10.51 5.53 -26.86
CA CYS A 89 -10.00 6.88 -27.02
C CYS A 89 -9.01 6.95 -28.20
N PRO A 90 -8.84 8.13 -28.83
CA PRO A 90 -7.76 8.36 -29.75
C PRO A 90 -6.40 8.16 -29.05
N ARG A 91 -5.41 7.65 -29.78
CA ARG A 91 -4.04 7.40 -29.27
C ARG A 91 -3.15 8.66 -29.29
N ASN A 92 -3.75 9.84 -29.18
CA ASN A 92 -3.00 11.09 -29.13
C ASN A 92 -2.50 11.38 -27.71
N CYS A 93 -1.28 11.88 -27.61
CA CYS A 93 -0.76 12.45 -26.36
C CYS A 93 -1.27 13.89 -26.24
N ASP A 94 -1.86 14.25 -25.10
CA ASP A 94 -2.16 15.64 -24.78
C ASP A 94 -0.85 16.33 -24.32
N PRO A 95 -0.32 17.30 -25.09
CA PRO A 95 0.97 17.93 -24.77
C PRO A 95 0.95 18.73 -23.47
N LYS A 96 -0.24 18.98 -22.89
CA LYS A 96 -0.38 19.65 -21.60
C LYS A 96 -0.18 18.70 -20.41
N ILE A 97 -0.23 17.39 -20.61
CA ILE A 97 -0.08 16.41 -19.55
C ILE A 97 1.36 15.94 -19.50
N ALA A 98 1.98 16.06 -18.31
CA ALA A 98 3.30 15.54 -18.02
C ALA A 98 3.25 14.32 -17.09
N TYR A 99 2.42 14.35 -16.04
CA TYR A 99 2.39 13.26 -15.07
C TYR A 99 0.99 13.07 -14.48
N SER A 100 0.76 11.90 -13.89
CA SER A 100 -0.45 11.55 -13.16
C SER A 100 -0.18 11.35 -11.67
N LYS A 101 -1.21 11.57 -10.86
CA LYS A 101 -1.28 11.14 -9.46
C LYS A 101 -2.52 10.26 -9.27
N CYS A 102 -2.30 9.00 -8.92
CA CYS A 102 -3.32 8.01 -8.64
C CYS A 102 -3.25 7.57 -7.17
N PRO A 103 -4.26 6.83 -6.65
CA PRO A 103 -4.20 6.27 -5.30
C PRO A 103 -3.01 5.34 -5.09
N LEU A 104 -2.60 4.66 -6.15
CA LEU A 104 -1.46 3.74 -6.18
C LEU A 104 -0.26 4.42 -6.85
N GLN A 105 0.92 4.33 -6.23
CA GLN A 105 2.09 5.11 -6.63
C GLN A 105 3.10 4.33 -7.47
N GLU A 106 3.40 3.09 -7.07
CA GLU A 106 4.48 2.27 -7.63
C GLU A 106 3.91 0.96 -8.21
N GLY A 107 4.72 0.19 -8.93
CA GLY A 107 4.32 -1.10 -9.52
C GLY A 107 3.98 -1.00 -11.02
N GLU A 108 3.66 -2.15 -11.62
CA GLU A 108 3.31 -2.22 -13.04
C GLU A 108 1.90 -1.64 -13.28
N THR A 109 1.75 -0.86 -14.35
CA THR A 109 0.44 -0.34 -14.77
C THR A 109 -0.35 -1.38 -15.58
N ILE A 110 0.36 -2.32 -16.22
CA ILE A 110 -0.20 -3.46 -16.95
C ILE A 110 0.51 -4.73 -16.51
N ILE A 111 -0.23 -5.68 -15.93
CA ILE A 111 0.28 -6.99 -15.55
C ILE A 111 0.03 -7.95 -16.70
N LYS A 112 1.09 -8.40 -17.41
CA LYS A 112 0.97 -9.41 -18.47
C LYS A 112 2.29 -10.19 -18.67
N PRO A 113 2.28 -11.53 -18.72
CA PRO A 113 1.13 -12.41 -18.45
C PRO A 113 0.80 -12.45 -16.97
N THR A 114 -0.46 -12.71 -16.62
CA THR A 114 -0.92 -12.79 -15.22
C THR A 114 -0.55 -14.10 -14.53
N ARG A 115 -0.05 -15.10 -15.26
CA ARG A 115 0.30 -16.44 -14.72
C ARG A 115 -0.89 -17.02 -13.92
N CYS A 116 -0.66 -17.59 -12.74
CA CYS A 116 -1.71 -18.14 -11.85
C CYS A 116 -2.47 -17.09 -11.03
N THR A 117 -2.44 -15.80 -11.38
CA THR A 117 -3.18 -14.78 -10.63
C THR A 117 -4.68 -15.06 -10.66
N THR A 118 -5.30 -15.04 -9.48
CA THR A 118 -6.75 -15.10 -9.24
C THR A 118 -7.24 -13.76 -8.71
N CYS A 119 -8.55 -13.58 -8.54
CA CYS A 119 -9.08 -12.40 -7.85
C CYS A 119 -8.51 -12.28 -6.43
N CYS A 120 -8.37 -13.43 -5.75
CA CYS A 120 -7.84 -13.50 -4.40
C CYS A 120 -6.37 -13.05 -4.33
N THR A 121 -5.52 -13.52 -5.25
CA THR A 121 -4.07 -13.16 -5.27
C THR A 121 -3.75 -11.88 -6.02
N GLY A 122 -4.66 -11.39 -6.85
CA GLY A 122 -4.50 -10.13 -7.58
C GLY A 122 -4.49 -8.94 -6.63
N TYR A 123 -3.86 -7.85 -7.04
CA TYR A 123 -3.66 -6.69 -6.16
C TYR A 123 -4.90 -5.79 -6.11
N LYS A 124 -5.22 -5.26 -4.92
CA LYS A 124 -6.27 -4.25 -4.75
C LYS A 124 -5.98 -3.03 -5.63
N GLY A 125 -7.00 -2.53 -6.32
CA GLY A 125 -6.87 -1.47 -7.32
C GLY A 125 -6.27 -1.91 -8.66
N CYS A 126 -6.00 -3.21 -8.85
CA CYS A 126 -5.74 -3.81 -10.16
C CYS A 126 -6.98 -4.57 -10.67
N TYR A 127 -7.29 -4.41 -11.94
CA TYR A 127 -8.50 -4.92 -12.61
C TYR A 127 -8.11 -5.97 -13.64
N TYR A 128 -8.52 -7.22 -13.42
CA TYR A 128 -8.09 -8.37 -14.21
C TYR A 128 -9.12 -8.78 -15.26
N PHE A 129 -8.63 -9.22 -16.41
CA PHE A 129 -9.43 -9.51 -17.60
C PHE A 129 -9.17 -10.93 -18.10
N ASP A 130 -10.23 -11.57 -18.60
CA ASP A 130 -10.16 -12.91 -19.19
C ASP A 130 -9.59 -12.90 -20.62
N LYS A 131 -9.69 -14.03 -21.32
CA LYS A 131 -9.19 -14.20 -22.70
C LYS A 131 -9.99 -13.44 -23.74
N ASP A 132 -11.25 -13.13 -23.43
CA ASP A 132 -12.15 -12.38 -24.31
C ASP A 132 -12.05 -10.86 -24.05
N GLY A 133 -11.19 -10.46 -23.10
CA GLY A 133 -11.02 -9.06 -22.71
C GLY A 133 -12.17 -8.54 -21.86
N LYS A 134 -12.97 -9.43 -21.25
CA LYS A 134 -14.04 -9.07 -20.32
C LYS A 134 -13.47 -8.96 -18.91
N PHE A 135 -13.90 -7.91 -18.20
CA PHE A 135 -13.53 -7.70 -16.80
C PHE A 135 -14.03 -8.86 -15.93
N ALA A 136 -13.10 -9.45 -15.19
CA ALA A 136 -13.39 -10.56 -14.29
C ALA A 136 -13.55 -10.06 -12.84
N CYS A 137 -12.54 -9.35 -12.32
CA CYS A 137 -12.53 -8.88 -10.94
C CYS A 137 -11.47 -7.82 -10.68
N GLU A 138 -11.66 -7.08 -9.59
CA GLU A 138 -10.60 -6.31 -8.94
C GLU A 138 -9.89 -7.22 -7.94
N GLY A 139 -8.56 -7.10 -7.85
CA GLY A 139 -7.77 -7.92 -6.94
C GLY A 139 -8.08 -7.66 -5.47
N GLU A 140 -7.83 -8.65 -4.62
CA GLU A 140 -8.16 -8.63 -3.19
C GLU A 140 -6.91 -8.63 -2.29
N SER A 141 -5.74 -8.96 -2.82
CA SER A 141 -4.49 -8.99 -2.08
C SER A 141 -3.85 -7.61 -2.00
N THR A 142 -3.16 -7.35 -0.91
CA THR A 142 -2.29 -6.18 -0.81
C THR A 142 -1.06 -6.41 -1.67
N GLU A 143 -0.69 -5.42 -2.49
CA GLU A 143 0.54 -5.49 -3.26
C GLU A 143 1.75 -5.39 -2.33
N PRO A 144 2.75 -6.30 -2.46
CA PRO A 144 4.00 -6.17 -1.73
C PRO A 144 4.71 -4.89 -2.14
N LYS A 145 5.14 -4.08 -1.17
CA LYS A 145 6.05 -2.96 -1.47
C LYS A 145 7.44 -3.53 -1.75
N ALA A 146 7.97 -3.26 -2.94
CA ALA A 146 9.35 -3.60 -3.26
C ALA A 146 10.29 -2.60 -2.58
N CYS A 147 10.85 -2.98 -1.43
CA CYS A 147 11.83 -2.16 -0.73
C CYS A 147 13.23 -2.36 -1.32
N THR A 148 13.94 -1.27 -1.59
CA THR A 148 15.38 -1.36 -1.87
C THR A 148 16.11 -1.83 -0.60
N LEU A 149 17.18 -2.62 -0.78
CA LEU A 149 18.04 -3.04 0.34
C LEU A 149 19.13 -2.00 0.66
N GLU A 150 19.06 -0.82 0.03
CA GLU A 150 20.00 0.26 0.26
C GLU A 150 19.80 0.85 1.67
N CYS A 151 20.89 1.00 2.42
CA CYS A 151 20.84 1.61 3.74
C CYS A 151 20.57 3.12 3.58
N ASP A 152 19.63 3.67 4.36
CA ASP A 152 19.45 5.11 4.39
C ASP A 152 20.57 5.73 5.25
N PRO A 153 21.47 6.54 4.68
CA PRO A 153 22.61 7.12 5.41
C PRO A 153 22.18 8.10 6.52
N LYS A 154 20.92 8.54 6.53
CA LYS A 154 20.38 9.39 7.60
C LYS A 154 20.09 8.59 8.87
N VAL A 155 19.94 7.27 8.77
CA VAL A 155 19.57 6.42 9.89
C VAL A 155 20.79 6.18 10.78
N ALA A 156 20.73 6.68 12.01
CA ALA A 156 21.79 6.55 12.99
C ALA A 156 21.59 5.33 13.90
N TYR A 157 20.35 5.07 14.31
CA TYR A 157 20.01 3.90 15.12
C TYR A 157 18.54 3.51 14.96
N MET A 158 18.21 2.28 15.34
CA MET A 158 16.84 1.79 15.43
C MET A 158 16.51 1.25 16.83
N THR A 159 15.23 1.26 17.17
CA THR A 159 14.69 0.59 18.36
C THR A 159 13.53 -0.30 17.96
N CYS A 160 13.52 -1.56 18.39
CA CYS A 160 12.43 -2.50 18.09
C CYS A 160 11.76 -3.01 19.37
N PRO A 161 10.45 -3.28 19.33
CA PRO A 161 9.71 -3.91 20.44
C PRO A 161 10.33 -5.24 20.87
N SER A 162 10.74 -6.06 19.90
CA SER A 162 11.40 -7.36 20.13
C SER A 162 12.70 -7.27 20.93
N SER A 163 13.39 -6.13 20.83
CA SER A 163 14.66 -5.85 21.53
C SER A 163 14.47 -5.03 22.81
N LYS A 164 13.23 -4.96 23.34
CA LYS A 164 12.87 -4.09 24.48
C LYS A 164 13.29 -2.63 24.26
N SER A 165 13.21 -2.16 23.00
CA SER A 165 13.58 -0.81 22.58
C SER A 165 15.04 -0.41 22.82
N THR A 166 15.95 -1.39 22.89
CA THR A 166 17.40 -1.12 22.94
C THR A 166 17.85 -0.42 21.66
N LYS A 167 18.78 0.55 21.77
CA LYS A 167 19.34 1.25 20.61
C LYS A 167 20.31 0.35 19.85
N LEU A 168 20.01 0.08 18.58
CA LEU A 168 20.85 -0.66 17.65
C LEU A 168 21.50 0.33 16.68
N THR A 169 22.83 0.47 16.70
CA THR A 169 23.56 1.56 16.01
C THR A 169 24.33 1.14 14.75
N LYS A 170 24.53 -0.18 14.52
CA LYS A 170 25.19 -0.71 13.30
C LYS A 170 24.17 -1.43 12.44
N ILE A 171 23.21 -0.66 11.91
CA ILE A 171 22.06 -1.21 11.19
C ILE A 171 22.02 -0.66 9.76
N CYS A 172 21.97 -1.57 8.78
CA CYS A 172 21.60 -1.22 7.42
C CYS A 172 20.10 -1.38 7.31
N ALA A 173 19.38 -0.26 7.42
CA ALA A 173 17.94 -0.24 7.28
C ALA A 173 17.52 1.05 6.58
N ASN A 174 16.36 1.00 5.94
CA ASN A 174 15.63 2.17 5.51
C ASN A 174 14.18 2.03 6.00
N CYS A 175 13.39 3.07 5.82
CA CYS A 175 12.01 3.08 6.28
C CYS A 175 11.13 2.02 5.63
N CYS A 176 11.48 1.57 4.43
CA CYS A 176 10.80 0.49 3.76
C CYS A 176 11.18 -0.85 4.43
N THR A 177 12.46 -1.19 4.55
CA THR A 177 12.88 -2.49 5.12
C THR A 177 12.68 -2.64 6.63
N ALA A 178 12.35 -1.55 7.34
CA ALA A 178 12.05 -1.55 8.76
C ALA A 178 10.93 -2.54 9.11
N LYS A 179 11.21 -3.48 10.02
CA LYS A 179 10.21 -4.43 10.55
C LYS A 179 9.12 -3.69 11.31
N GLU A 180 7.95 -4.30 11.38
CA GLU A 180 6.80 -3.76 12.10
C GLU A 180 7.16 -3.29 13.52
N GLY A 181 6.77 -2.05 13.83
CA GLY A 181 6.97 -1.43 15.14
C GLY A 181 8.40 -0.98 15.43
N CYS A 182 9.38 -1.33 14.58
CA CYS A 182 10.74 -0.78 14.70
C CYS A 182 10.77 0.68 14.28
N LYS A 183 11.36 1.53 15.11
CA LYS A 183 11.52 2.96 14.88
C LYS A 183 12.95 3.26 14.44
N LEU A 184 13.12 4.00 13.35
CA LEU A 184 14.42 4.45 12.85
C LEU A 184 14.61 5.93 13.20
N TYR A 185 15.79 6.28 13.70
CA TYR A 185 16.10 7.63 14.16
C TYR A 185 17.31 8.21 13.43
N GLY A 186 17.28 9.53 13.23
CA GLY A 186 18.38 10.31 12.68
C GLY A 186 19.51 10.52 13.68
N HIS A 187 20.63 11.07 13.19
CA HIS A 187 21.78 11.44 14.03
C HIS A 187 21.46 12.53 15.06
N ASP A 188 20.45 13.36 14.78
CA ASP A 188 19.89 14.38 15.68
C ASP A 188 18.88 13.82 16.69
N GLY A 189 18.59 12.52 16.63
CA GLY A 189 17.59 11.84 17.46
C GLY A 189 16.15 12.00 16.96
N SER A 190 15.92 12.62 15.80
CA SER A 190 14.59 12.73 15.19
C SER A 190 14.06 11.36 14.75
N LEU A 191 12.75 11.15 14.87
CA LEU A 191 12.10 9.95 14.35
C LEU A 191 11.96 10.09 12.83
N LEU A 192 12.64 9.23 12.08
CA LEU A 192 12.53 9.20 10.61
C LEU A 192 11.27 8.46 10.17
N CYS A 193 11.02 7.29 10.78
CA CYS A 193 9.86 6.46 10.46
C CYS A 193 9.67 5.32 11.47
N THR A 194 8.49 4.69 11.40
CA THR A 194 8.18 3.43 12.08
C THR A 194 7.86 2.38 11.01
N GLY A 195 8.46 1.20 11.10
CA GLY A 195 8.20 0.08 10.19
C GLY A 195 6.76 -0.41 10.31
N ASP A 196 6.17 -0.78 9.18
CA ASP A 196 4.78 -1.22 9.03
C ASP A 196 4.74 -2.64 8.42
N ILE A 197 3.70 -3.41 8.74
CA ILE A 197 3.43 -4.75 8.16
C ILE A 197 3.42 -4.68 6.64
N LYS A 198 2.94 -3.58 6.07
CA LYS A 198 2.82 -3.39 4.61
C LYS A 198 4.15 -3.33 3.86
N ASN A 199 5.26 -3.36 4.58
CA ASN A 199 6.59 -3.31 3.98
C ASN A 199 7.25 -4.70 3.81
N HIS A 200 6.60 -5.80 4.23
CA HIS A 200 7.10 -7.18 4.09
C HIS A 200 6.02 -8.11 3.55
#